data_AF-A0A562PTJ5-F1
#
_entry.id   AF-A0A562PTJ5-F1
#
_cell.length_a   1.000
_cell.length_b   1.000
_cell.length_c   1.000
_cell.angle_alpha   90.00
_cell.angle_beta   90.00
_cell.angle_gamma   90.00
#
_symmetry.space_group_name_H-M   'P 1'
#
loop_
_entity.id
_entity.type
_entity.pdbx_description
1 polymer ?
#
loop_
_entity_poly.entity_id
_entity_poly.type
_entity_poly.pdbx_seq_one_letter_code
_entity_poly.pdbx_strand_id
1 'polypeptide(L)'
;MKRLLLALIAACLLVGCAATSYKNARLSANRVQNGMTVAQAVEILGIPPSITGPDFVEWRRGNAQKYDGTIHGSIRYELKDGVIVNVPPEGIFSEAARQRVDEQRKAKAEADAKAKAERDAKNAEARAAAIAAEVAARQRAIIYCQDKAMCAKAFALAQVFVAQNADQKIQVATDTVIETYNPTDVGKVGMSVMKVPGKGASEMLVLTPSCKVSEYDRDGDYCRRRHTNLYLDFRAFMDERLVR
;
A
#
# COMPACT_ATOMS: atom_id res chain seq x y z
N MET A 1 -53.41 -31.74 1.22
CA MET A 1 -52.88 -30.78 2.22
C MET A 1 -52.08 -31.42 3.37
N LYS A 2 -52.46 -32.57 3.95
CA LYS A 2 -51.68 -33.22 5.04
C LYS A 2 -50.26 -33.68 4.66
N ARG A 3 -49.97 -33.96 3.38
CA ARG A 3 -48.64 -34.40 2.92
C ARG A 3 -47.62 -33.27 2.76
N LEU A 4 -48.06 -32.01 2.60
CA LEU A 4 -47.15 -30.86 2.49
C LEU A 4 -46.65 -30.36 3.86
N LEU A 5 -47.45 -30.54 4.92
CA LEU A 5 -47.07 -30.15 6.29
C LEU A 5 -45.98 -31.07 6.89
N LEU A 6 -45.97 -32.36 6.50
CA LEU A 6 -44.97 -33.33 6.95
C LEU A 6 -43.58 -33.08 6.36
N ALA A 7 -43.49 -32.56 5.12
CA ALA A 7 -42.21 -32.24 4.50
C ALA A 7 -41.52 -31.01 5.13
N LEU A 8 -42.30 -30.04 5.63
CA LEU A 8 -41.78 -28.83 6.27
C LEU A 8 -41.26 -29.09 7.69
N ILE A 9 -41.81 -30.07 8.42
CA ILE A 9 -41.32 -30.46 9.75
C ILE A 9 -40.03 -31.29 9.66
N ALA A 10 -39.89 -32.14 8.63
CA ALA A 10 -38.67 -32.92 8.40
C ALA A 10 -37.46 -32.04 8.00
N ALA A 11 -37.69 -30.95 7.27
CA ALA A 11 -36.63 -30.00 6.90
C ALA A 11 -36.12 -29.16 8.09
N CYS A 12 -36.97 -28.85 9.07
CA CYS A 12 -36.56 -28.11 10.27
C CYS A 12 -35.75 -28.95 11.28
N LEU A 13 -35.86 -30.27 11.26
CA LEU A 13 -35.10 -31.17 12.15
C LEU A 13 -33.64 -31.40 11.70
N LEU A 14 -33.31 -31.14 10.43
CA LEU A 14 -31.95 -31.35 9.90
C LEU A 14 -31.02 -30.14 10.12
N VAL A 15 -31.56 -28.94 10.33
CA VAL A 15 -30.75 -27.72 10.54
C VAL A 15 -30.30 -27.56 12.02
N GLY A 16 -30.96 -28.23 12.96
CA GLY A 16 -30.65 -28.16 14.40
C GLY A 16 -29.45 -28.98 14.88
N CYS A 17 -29.00 -29.99 14.11
CA CYS A 17 -27.92 -30.89 14.55
C CYS A 17 -26.52 -30.28 14.40
N ALA A 18 -26.29 -29.42 13.40
CA ALA A 18 -24.95 -28.90 13.12
C ALA A 18 -24.49 -27.82 14.12
N ALA A 19 -25.38 -26.93 14.59
CA ALA A 19 -24.98 -25.87 15.51
C ALA A 19 -24.62 -26.41 16.92
N THR A 20 -25.31 -27.46 17.35
CA THR A 20 -25.14 -28.09 18.67
C THR A 20 -23.83 -28.88 18.75
N SER A 21 -23.43 -29.57 17.68
CA SER A 21 -22.18 -30.34 17.64
C SER A 21 -20.94 -29.46 17.79
N TYR A 22 -20.91 -28.27 17.18
CA TYR A 22 -19.74 -27.38 17.27
C TYR A 22 -19.57 -26.71 18.65
N LYS A 23 -20.67 -26.39 19.34
CA LYS A 23 -20.62 -25.89 20.72
C LYS A 23 -20.06 -26.97 21.65
N ASN A 24 -20.48 -28.22 21.44
CA ASN A 24 -19.99 -29.37 22.19
C ASN A 24 -18.53 -29.69 21.84
N ALA A 25 -18.12 -29.53 20.58
CA ALA A 25 -16.74 -29.72 20.15
C ALA A 25 -15.79 -28.72 20.83
N ARG A 26 -16.20 -27.45 20.99
CA ARG A 26 -15.40 -26.45 21.73
C ARG A 26 -15.18 -26.84 23.20
N LEU A 27 -16.23 -27.27 23.90
CA LEU A 27 -16.11 -27.72 25.29
C LEU A 27 -15.30 -29.01 25.38
N SER A 28 -15.48 -29.91 24.41
CA SER A 28 -14.78 -31.18 24.36
C SER A 28 -13.30 -31.04 24.01
N ALA A 29 -12.92 -30.00 23.28
CA ALA A 29 -11.53 -29.74 22.93
C ALA A 29 -10.62 -29.57 24.16
N ASN A 30 -11.14 -29.04 25.27
CA ASN A 30 -10.36 -28.95 26.51
C ASN A 30 -10.07 -30.32 27.15
N ARG A 31 -10.75 -31.39 26.72
CA ARG A 31 -10.52 -32.76 27.20
C ARG A 31 -9.43 -33.50 26.43
N VAL A 32 -8.98 -32.97 25.29
CA VAL A 32 -7.83 -33.52 24.56
C VAL A 32 -6.57 -33.18 25.33
N GLN A 33 -5.64 -34.14 25.43
CA GLN A 33 -4.40 -33.98 26.20
C GLN A 33 -3.18 -34.40 25.37
N ASN A 34 -1.99 -33.99 25.83
CA ASN A 34 -0.72 -34.43 25.25
C ASN A 34 -0.59 -35.95 25.29
N GLY A 35 0.00 -36.52 24.24
CA GLY A 35 0.18 -37.97 24.07
C GLY A 35 -1.02 -38.70 23.46
N MET A 36 -2.16 -38.04 23.29
CA MET A 36 -3.31 -38.64 22.58
C MET A 36 -3.05 -38.75 21.07
N THR A 37 -3.56 -39.80 20.45
CA THR A 37 -3.59 -39.94 18.99
C THR A 37 -4.69 -39.08 18.37
N VAL A 38 -4.59 -38.82 17.06
CA VAL A 38 -5.65 -38.13 16.32
C VAL A 38 -7.00 -38.86 16.42
N ALA A 39 -7.00 -40.20 16.41
CA ALA A 39 -8.22 -41.00 16.52
C ALA A 39 -8.93 -40.76 17.87
N GLN A 40 -8.18 -40.72 18.98
CA GLN A 40 -8.73 -40.42 20.31
C GLN A 40 -9.30 -38.99 20.36
N ALA A 41 -8.63 -38.02 19.74
CA ALA A 41 -9.15 -36.66 19.66
C ALA A 41 -10.44 -36.57 18.83
N VAL A 42 -10.57 -37.34 17.75
CA VAL A 42 -11.80 -37.43 16.95
C VAL A 42 -12.95 -38.00 17.77
N GLU A 43 -12.70 -39.02 18.59
CA GLU A 43 -13.70 -39.59 19.49
C GLU A 43 -14.19 -38.55 20.52
N ILE A 44 -13.27 -37.79 21.12
CA ILE A 44 -13.58 -36.73 22.09
C ILE A 44 -14.39 -35.60 21.44
N LEU A 45 -13.99 -35.17 20.23
CA LEU A 45 -14.60 -34.05 19.53
C LEU A 45 -15.91 -34.43 18.82
N GLY A 46 -16.13 -35.72 18.56
CA GLY A 46 -17.31 -36.26 17.89
C GLY A 46 -17.39 -35.91 16.40
N ILE A 47 -16.31 -35.37 15.81
CA ILE A 47 -16.22 -34.98 14.41
C ILE A 47 -14.81 -35.24 13.85
N PRO A 48 -14.66 -35.64 12.58
CA PRO A 48 -13.36 -35.78 11.94
C PRO A 48 -12.71 -34.41 11.69
N PRO A 49 -11.37 -34.33 11.60
CA PRO A 49 -10.69 -33.09 11.30
C PRO A 49 -11.01 -32.61 9.89
N SER A 50 -10.99 -31.29 9.72
CA SER A 50 -11.19 -30.65 8.42
C SER A 50 -9.90 -30.65 7.60
N ILE A 51 -8.75 -30.57 8.28
CA ILE A 51 -7.42 -30.53 7.66
C ILE A 51 -6.49 -31.39 8.52
N THR A 52 -5.72 -32.25 7.88
CA THR A 52 -4.65 -33.04 8.50
C THR A 52 -3.36 -32.73 7.77
N GLY A 53 -2.39 -32.14 8.48
CA GLY A 53 -1.02 -31.91 8.01
C GLY A 53 -0.05 -32.94 8.59
N PRO A 54 1.22 -32.91 8.18
CA PRO A 54 2.25 -33.80 8.72
C PRO A 54 2.55 -33.54 10.21
N ASP A 55 2.34 -32.30 10.66
CA ASP A 55 2.72 -31.76 11.97
C ASP A 55 1.54 -31.14 12.73
N PHE A 56 0.31 -31.25 12.20
CA PHE A 56 -0.87 -30.73 12.88
C PHE A 56 -2.17 -31.39 12.40
N VAL A 57 -3.20 -31.24 13.21
CA VAL A 57 -4.58 -31.57 12.85
C VAL A 57 -5.50 -30.41 13.24
N GLU A 58 -6.45 -30.07 12.36
CA GLU A 58 -7.27 -28.87 12.50
C GLU A 58 -8.76 -29.15 12.17
N TRP A 59 -9.65 -28.69 13.05
CA TRP A 59 -11.10 -28.64 12.84
C TRP A 59 -11.51 -27.20 12.62
N ARG A 60 -11.93 -26.89 11.40
CA ARG A 60 -12.49 -25.59 11.03
C ARG A 60 -13.99 -25.68 11.05
N ARG A 61 -14.63 -24.64 11.60
CA ARG A 61 -16.01 -24.35 11.28
C ARG A 61 -16.00 -23.62 9.93
N GLY A 62 -16.95 -23.92 9.05
CA GLY A 62 -16.96 -23.42 7.67
C GLY A 62 -16.78 -21.90 7.53
N ASN A 63 -16.60 -21.44 6.30
CA ASN A 63 -15.98 -20.15 5.89
C ASN A 63 -16.36 -18.84 6.63
N ALA A 64 -17.42 -18.78 7.44
CA ALA A 64 -17.88 -17.56 8.10
C ALA A 64 -17.75 -17.54 9.64
N GLN A 65 -17.43 -18.66 10.30
CA GLN A 65 -17.44 -18.72 11.79
C GLN A 65 -16.11 -19.20 12.35
N LYS A 66 -15.46 -18.34 13.14
CA LYS A 66 -14.21 -18.66 13.85
C LYS A 66 -14.51 -19.08 15.29
N TYR A 67 -13.66 -19.94 15.86
CA TYR A 67 -13.67 -20.22 17.28
C TYR A 67 -12.96 -19.10 18.06
N ASP A 68 -13.71 -18.35 18.86
CA ASP A 68 -13.14 -17.33 19.74
C ASP A 68 -12.20 -17.94 20.78
N GLY A 69 -11.09 -17.23 21.06
CA GLY A 69 -10.10 -17.65 22.05
C GLY A 69 -8.99 -18.57 21.52
N THR A 70 -8.90 -18.74 20.19
CA THR A 70 -7.76 -19.42 19.54
C THR A 70 -7.04 -18.46 18.60
N ILE A 71 -5.76 -18.74 18.33
CA ILE A 71 -4.94 -17.94 17.40
C ILE A 71 -5.51 -18.00 15.98
N HIS A 72 -5.93 -19.19 15.53
CA HIS A 72 -6.34 -19.44 14.15
C HIS A 72 -7.85 -19.36 13.92
N GLY A 73 -8.66 -19.22 14.98
CA GLY A 73 -10.11 -19.33 14.86
C GLY A 73 -10.59 -20.76 14.60
N SER A 74 -9.77 -21.76 14.95
CA SER A 74 -10.00 -23.19 14.75
C SER A 74 -9.53 -23.99 15.96
N ILE A 75 -10.02 -25.22 16.09
CA ILE A 75 -9.45 -26.21 17.01
C ILE A 75 -8.25 -26.79 16.28
N ARG A 76 -7.02 -26.49 16.73
CA ARG A 76 -5.80 -27.01 16.13
C ARG A 76 -4.94 -27.65 17.20
N TYR A 77 -4.45 -28.85 16.93
CA TYR A 77 -3.43 -29.51 17.73
C TYR A 77 -2.18 -29.72 16.90
N GLU A 78 -1.03 -29.55 17.53
CA GLU A 78 0.26 -29.90 16.94
C GLU A 78 0.51 -31.40 17.11
N LEU A 79 1.14 -32.00 16.12
CA LEU A 79 1.50 -33.41 16.10
C LEU A 79 3.01 -33.56 16.12
N LYS A 80 3.48 -34.50 16.93
CA LYS A 80 4.85 -35.00 16.89
C LYS A 80 4.80 -36.51 16.92
N ASP A 81 5.40 -37.16 15.92
CA ASP A 81 5.39 -38.63 15.79
C ASP A 81 3.97 -39.25 15.84
N GLY A 82 2.99 -38.54 15.26
CA GLY A 82 1.59 -38.99 15.18
C GLY A 82 0.75 -38.80 16.46
N VAL A 83 1.32 -38.23 17.52
CA VAL A 83 0.60 -37.89 18.76
C VAL A 83 0.49 -36.39 18.98
N ILE A 84 -0.57 -35.98 19.67
CA ILE A 84 -0.87 -34.60 20.00
C ILE A 84 0.10 -34.09 21.07
N VAL A 85 0.65 -32.90 20.83
CA VAL A 85 1.59 -32.23 21.73
C VAL A 85 1.21 -30.75 21.93
N ASN A 86 1.86 -30.09 22.88
CA ASN A 86 1.72 -28.67 23.21
C ASN A 86 0.29 -28.23 23.60
N VAL A 87 -0.54 -29.16 24.07
CA VAL A 87 -1.84 -28.85 24.68
C VAL A 87 -1.62 -28.31 26.09
N PRO A 88 -2.14 -27.13 26.43
CA PRO A 88 -2.08 -26.62 27.79
C PRO A 88 -2.80 -27.56 28.76
N PRO A 89 -2.32 -27.74 30.00
CA PRO A 89 -2.95 -28.60 31.01
C PRO A 89 -4.43 -28.31 31.22
N GLU A 90 -4.80 -27.03 31.17
CA GLU A 90 -6.17 -26.52 31.32
C GLU A 90 -7.03 -26.61 30.04
N GLY A 91 -6.45 -27.03 28.91
CA GLY A 91 -7.07 -27.11 27.59
C GLY A 91 -6.88 -25.85 26.74
N ILE A 92 -7.12 -25.98 25.42
CA ILE A 92 -6.85 -24.94 24.42
C ILE A 92 -7.85 -23.76 24.42
N PHE A 93 -8.99 -23.88 25.09
CA PHE A 93 -10.02 -22.83 25.24
C PHE A 93 -10.19 -22.32 26.67
N SER A 94 -9.29 -22.73 27.57
CA SER A 94 -9.25 -22.25 28.95
C SER A 94 -9.08 -20.73 29.04
N GLU A 95 -9.32 -20.18 30.22
CA GLU A 95 -9.08 -18.76 30.48
C GLU A 95 -7.60 -18.38 30.29
N ALA A 96 -6.68 -19.20 30.81
CA ALA A 96 -5.24 -18.99 30.63
C ALA A 96 -4.83 -19.05 29.15
N ALA A 97 -5.41 -19.97 28.35
CA ALA A 97 -5.17 -20.00 26.92
C ALA A 97 -5.68 -18.73 26.21
N ARG A 98 -6.85 -18.22 26.60
CA ARG A 98 -7.36 -16.95 26.06
C ARG A 98 -6.47 -15.77 26.42
N GLN A 99 -6.03 -15.68 27.67
CA GLN A 99 -5.11 -14.63 28.13
C GLN A 99 -3.82 -14.64 27.30
N ARG A 100 -3.20 -15.82 27.07
CA ARG A 100 -2.02 -15.94 26.20
C ARG A 100 -2.29 -15.47 24.77
N VAL A 101 -3.45 -15.84 24.19
CA VAL A 101 -3.82 -15.39 22.84
C VAL A 101 -4.04 -13.88 22.80
N ASP A 102 -4.68 -13.30 23.81
CA ASP A 102 -4.93 -11.86 23.89
C ASP A 102 -3.63 -11.08 24.10
N GLU A 103 -2.71 -11.57 24.93
CA GLU A 103 -1.36 -11.01 25.09
C GLU A 103 -0.58 -11.06 23.77
N GLN A 104 -0.60 -12.19 23.05
CA GLN A 104 0.02 -12.31 21.74
C GLN A 104 -0.60 -11.35 20.71
N ARG A 105 -1.93 -11.18 20.72
CA ARG A 105 -2.62 -10.23 19.85
C ARG A 105 -2.25 -8.78 20.16
N LYS A 106 -2.16 -8.43 21.45
CA LYS A 106 -1.71 -7.10 21.88
C LYS A 106 -0.25 -6.86 21.47
N ALA A 107 0.65 -7.78 21.77
CA ALA A 107 2.05 -7.69 21.39
C ALA A 107 2.23 -7.57 19.87
N LYS A 108 1.48 -8.34 19.09
CA LYS A 108 1.48 -8.24 17.63
C LYS A 108 0.94 -6.89 17.15
N ALA A 109 -0.19 -6.43 17.70
CA ALA A 109 -0.76 -5.14 17.33
C ALA A 109 0.18 -3.97 17.65
N GLU A 110 0.86 -4.01 18.80
CA GLU A 110 1.89 -3.03 19.18
C GLU A 110 3.10 -3.08 18.24
N ALA A 111 3.59 -4.28 17.90
CA ALA A 111 4.68 -4.45 16.95
C ALA A 111 4.30 -3.96 15.54
N ASP A 112 3.10 -4.29 15.06
CA ASP A 112 2.58 -3.85 13.76
C ASP A 112 2.38 -2.33 13.73
N ALA A 113 1.89 -1.73 14.83
CA ALA A 113 1.75 -0.30 14.99
C ALA A 113 3.11 0.42 14.98
N LYS A 114 4.10 -0.09 15.72
CA LYS A 114 5.46 0.45 15.71
C LYS A 114 6.09 0.35 14.32
N ALA A 115 6.00 -0.81 13.68
CA ALA A 115 6.53 -1.01 12.32
C ALA A 115 5.84 -0.10 11.30
N LYS A 116 4.53 0.15 11.45
CA LYS A 116 3.81 1.12 10.62
C LYS A 116 4.32 2.54 10.87
N ALA A 117 4.44 2.97 12.12
CA ALA A 117 4.94 4.30 12.47
C ALA A 117 6.36 4.55 11.92
N GLU A 118 7.25 3.55 12.02
CA GLU A 118 8.60 3.64 11.45
C GLU A 118 8.59 3.76 9.92
N ARG A 119 7.73 3.00 9.21
CA ARG A 119 7.56 3.13 7.76
C ARG A 119 7.02 4.50 7.38
N ASP A 120 6.01 4.98 8.09
CA ASP A 120 5.39 6.27 7.83
C ASP A 120 6.40 7.42 8.04
N ALA A 121 7.23 7.34 9.09
CA ALA A 121 8.31 8.29 9.33
C ALA A 121 9.36 8.30 8.21
N LYS A 122 9.83 7.12 7.77
CA LYS A 122 10.79 7.01 6.65
C LYS A 122 10.20 7.55 5.34
N ASN A 123 8.94 7.27 5.07
CA ASN A 123 8.25 7.78 3.88
C ASN A 123 8.09 9.30 3.94
N ALA A 124 7.79 9.87 5.10
CA ALA A 124 7.69 11.32 5.28
C ALA A 124 9.04 12.02 5.04
N GLU A 125 10.13 11.46 5.57
CA GLU A 125 11.49 11.96 5.34
C GLU A 125 11.86 11.90 3.84
N ALA A 126 11.62 10.77 3.18
CA ALA A 126 11.90 10.62 1.75
C ALA A 126 11.11 11.62 0.90
N ARG A 127 9.85 11.89 1.26
CA ARG A 127 9.02 12.92 0.60
C ARG A 127 9.58 14.33 0.81
N ALA A 128 9.98 14.66 2.03
CA ALA A 128 10.58 15.96 2.33
C ALA A 128 11.88 16.17 1.52
N ALA A 129 12.72 15.14 1.43
CA ALA A 129 13.93 15.16 0.60
C ALA A 129 13.61 15.33 -0.90
N ALA A 130 12.59 14.65 -1.42
CA ALA A 130 12.17 14.79 -2.81
C ALA A 130 11.63 16.20 -3.13
N ILE A 131 10.87 16.80 -2.21
CA ILE A 131 10.41 18.20 -2.32
C ILE A 131 11.61 19.15 -2.33
N ALA A 132 12.55 18.97 -1.41
CA ALA A 132 13.75 19.81 -1.35
C ALA A 132 14.60 19.70 -2.63
N ALA A 133 14.72 18.50 -3.19
CA ALA A 133 15.41 18.26 -4.45
C ALA A 133 14.73 18.97 -5.64
N GLU A 134 13.41 18.92 -5.74
CA GLU A 134 12.66 19.65 -6.78
C GLU A 134 12.86 21.17 -6.66
N VAL A 135 12.80 21.72 -5.44
CA VAL A 135 13.02 23.14 -5.18
C VAL A 135 14.44 23.55 -5.58
N ALA A 136 15.45 22.77 -5.20
CA ALA A 136 16.83 23.03 -5.57
C ALA A 136 17.05 22.94 -7.09
N ALA A 137 16.44 21.96 -7.77
CA ALA A 137 16.50 21.82 -9.21
C ALA A 137 15.84 23.02 -9.91
N ARG A 138 14.65 23.44 -9.44
CA ARG A 138 13.95 24.63 -9.95
C ARG A 138 14.82 25.88 -9.86
N GLN A 139 15.51 26.10 -8.75
CA GLN A 139 16.40 27.25 -8.57
C GLN A 139 17.58 27.21 -9.56
N ARG A 140 18.18 26.03 -9.77
CA ARG A 140 19.28 25.84 -10.72
C ARG A 140 18.85 26.05 -12.18
N ALA A 141 17.59 25.73 -12.50
CA ALA A 141 17.03 25.92 -13.83
C ALA A 141 16.78 27.39 -14.20
N ILE A 142 16.94 28.34 -13.27
CA ILE A 142 16.87 29.77 -13.58
C ILE A 142 18.13 30.16 -14.35
N ILE A 143 17.94 30.74 -15.53
CA ILE A 143 19.05 31.23 -16.36
C ILE A 143 19.13 32.75 -16.21
N TYR A 144 20.25 33.24 -15.69
CA TYR A 144 20.55 34.67 -15.60
C TYR A 144 21.37 35.09 -16.82
N CYS A 145 20.87 36.08 -17.55
CA CYS A 145 21.56 36.64 -18.70
C CYS A 145 22.32 37.91 -18.32
N GLN A 146 23.53 38.06 -18.84
CA GLN A 146 24.35 39.26 -18.62
C GLN A 146 23.93 40.42 -19.52
N ASP A 147 23.45 40.11 -20.73
CA ASP A 147 22.99 41.08 -21.72
C ASP A 147 21.81 40.54 -22.54
N LYS A 148 21.23 41.44 -23.36
CA LYS A 148 20.07 41.15 -24.20
C LYS A 148 20.36 40.13 -25.30
N ALA A 149 21.58 40.08 -25.83
CA ALA A 149 21.94 39.16 -26.92
C ALA A 149 22.00 37.71 -26.40
N MET A 150 22.64 37.52 -25.24
CA MET A 150 22.65 36.24 -24.53
C MET A 150 21.23 35.80 -24.20
N CYS A 151 20.38 36.71 -23.72
CA CYS A 151 19.01 36.36 -23.36
C CYS A 151 18.12 36.04 -24.56
N ALA A 152 18.29 36.72 -25.69
CA ALA A 152 17.61 36.35 -26.93
C ALA A 152 18.01 34.93 -27.39
N LYS A 153 19.31 34.59 -27.35
CA LYS A 153 19.81 33.23 -27.66
C LYS A 153 19.24 32.19 -26.68
N ALA A 154 19.30 32.47 -25.38
CA ALA A 154 18.78 31.58 -24.34
C ALA A 154 17.27 31.34 -24.49
N PHE A 155 16.51 32.38 -24.82
CA PHE A 155 15.06 32.25 -24.99
C PHE A 155 14.68 31.43 -26.22
N ALA A 156 15.40 31.61 -27.34
CA ALA A 156 15.23 30.78 -28.53
C ALA A 156 15.57 29.31 -28.24
N LEU A 157 16.66 29.05 -27.50
CA LEU A 157 17.01 27.70 -27.03
C LEU A 157 15.93 27.11 -26.11
N ALA A 158 15.32 27.94 -25.27
CA ALA A 158 14.26 27.49 -24.36
C ALA A 158 13.02 27.03 -25.15
N GLN A 159 12.68 27.72 -26.24
CA GLN A 159 11.60 27.30 -27.12
C GLN A 159 11.88 25.93 -27.75
N VAL A 160 13.12 25.68 -28.19
CA VAL A 160 13.53 24.37 -28.71
C VAL A 160 13.42 23.30 -27.63
N PHE A 161 13.90 23.58 -26.42
CA PHE A 161 13.82 22.63 -25.31
C PHE A 161 12.36 22.27 -24.98
N VAL A 162 11.48 23.28 -24.88
CA VAL A 162 10.05 23.07 -24.63
C VAL A 162 9.43 22.22 -25.73
N ALA A 163 9.71 22.52 -27.00
CA ALA A 163 9.18 21.76 -28.12
C ALA A 163 9.64 20.29 -28.14
N GLN A 164 10.81 19.98 -27.59
CA GLN A 164 11.36 18.63 -27.54
C GLN A 164 10.93 17.82 -26.30
N ASN A 165 10.66 18.48 -25.17
CA ASN A 165 10.48 17.82 -23.89
C ASN A 165 9.06 17.88 -23.33
N ALA A 166 8.22 18.79 -23.84
CA ALA A 166 6.80 18.82 -23.48
C ALA A 166 6.02 17.74 -24.24
N ASP A 167 5.04 17.15 -23.57
CA ASP A 167 4.06 16.27 -24.25
C ASP A 167 2.99 17.08 -24.99
N GLN A 168 2.90 18.38 -24.71
CA GLN A 168 1.88 19.29 -25.23
C GLN A 168 2.47 20.24 -26.26
N LYS A 169 1.67 20.61 -27.26
CA LYS A 169 2.06 21.60 -28.27
C LYS A 169 2.18 22.99 -27.64
N ILE A 170 3.13 23.78 -28.13
CA ILE A 170 3.24 25.21 -27.81
C ILE A 170 1.99 25.93 -28.30
N GLN A 171 1.31 26.65 -27.41
CA GLN A 171 0.12 27.45 -27.69
C GLN A 171 0.44 28.95 -27.73
N VAL A 172 1.39 29.42 -26.92
CA VAL A 172 1.84 30.81 -26.88
C VAL A 172 3.35 30.82 -27.06
N ALA A 173 3.84 31.66 -27.96
CA ALA A 173 5.26 31.95 -28.17
C ALA A 173 5.40 33.43 -28.53
N THR A 174 5.53 34.28 -27.50
CA THR A 174 5.82 35.71 -27.63
C THR A 174 7.27 35.99 -27.27
N ASP A 175 7.70 37.24 -27.38
CA ASP A 175 9.07 37.65 -27.01
C ASP A 175 9.39 37.48 -25.52
N THR A 176 8.38 37.23 -24.68
CA THR A 176 8.51 37.14 -23.21
C THR A 176 7.98 35.84 -22.62
N VAL A 177 7.12 35.11 -23.32
CA VAL A 177 6.48 33.89 -22.80
C VAL A 177 6.43 32.81 -23.87
N ILE A 178 6.85 31.60 -23.49
CA ILE A 178 6.58 30.35 -24.23
C ILE A 178 5.69 29.50 -23.32
N GLU A 179 4.59 28.98 -23.83
CA GLU A 179 3.67 28.16 -23.05
C GLU A 179 3.04 27.09 -23.92
N THR A 180 2.96 25.86 -23.41
CA THR A 180 2.23 24.75 -24.03
C THR A 180 0.81 24.66 -23.50
N TYR A 181 -0.06 23.91 -24.18
CA TYR A 181 -1.34 23.53 -23.60
C TYR A 181 -1.14 22.81 -22.25
N ASN A 182 -2.18 22.88 -21.41
CA ASN A 182 -2.22 22.10 -20.18
C ASN A 182 -2.35 20.60 -20.49
N PRO A 183 -1.62 19.74 -19.78
CA PRO A 183 -1.73 18.30 -19.99
C PRO A 183 -3.11 17.78 -19.60
N THR A 184 -3.74 17.03 -20.49
CA THR A 184 -5.06 16.40 -20.27
C THR A 184 -4.94 15.02 -19.63
N ASP A 185 -3.92 14.27 -20.01
CA ASP A 185 -3.72 12.89 -19.57
C ASP A 185 -2.76 12.80 -18.39
N VAL A 186 -3.03 11.86 -17.49
CA VAL A 186 -2.20 11.60 -16.30
C VAL A 186 -0.74 11.36 -16.69
N GLY A 187 0.16 12.05 -16.01
CA GLY A 187 1.60 11.93 -16.18
C GLY A 187 2.17 12.63 -17.40
N LYS A 188 1.32 13.27 -18.23
CA LYS A 188 1.77 14.15 -19.30
C LYS A 188 2.19 15.51 -18.76
N VAL A 189 3.14 16.13 -19.46
CA VAL A 189 3.75 17.38 -19.04
C VAL A 189 3.49 18.50 -20.03
N GLY A 190 3.01 19.63 -19.52
CA GLY A 190 3.09 20.93 -20.16
C GLY A 190 4.25 21.75 -19.60
N MET A 191 4.65 22.81 -20.30
CA MET A 191 5.77 23.65 -19.89
C MET A 191 5.49 25.11 -20.22
N SER A 192 5.96 25.99 -19.35
CA SER A 192 6.01 27.43 -19.58
C SER A 192 7.41 27.96 -19.31
N VAL A 193 7.90 28.85 -20.17
CA VAL A 193 9.13 29.61 -19.95
C VAL A 193 8.79 31.10 -20.01
N MET A 194 9.15 31.83 -18.97
CA MET A 194 8.95 33.28 -18.90
C MET A 194 10.28 34.01 -18.81
N LYS A 195 10.44 35.04 -19.64
CA LYS A 195 11.53 36.01 -19.53
C LYS A 195 11.12 37.13 -18.59
N VAL A 196 11.85 37.26 -17.49
CA VAL A 196 11.59 38.24 -16.44
C VAL A 196 12.68 39.31 -16.48
N PRO A 197 12.34 40.60 -16.69
CA PRO A 197 13.32 41.67 -16.63
C PRO A 197 13.84 41.85 -15.21
N GLY A 198 15.16 41.99 -15.08
CA GLY A 198 15.85 42.32 -13.84
C GLY A 198 16.12 43.83 -13.73
N LYS A 199 17.09 44.19 -12.88
CA LYS A 199 17.57 45.58 -12.79
C LYS A 199 18.53 45.89 -13.95
N GLY A 200 18.37 47.03 -14.60
CA GLY A 200 19.22 47.46 -15.71
C GLY A 200 18.98 46.63 -16.98
N ALA A 201 20.05 46.10 -17.57
CA ALA A 201 20.00 45.24 -18.77
C ALA A 201 19.91 43.74 -18.46
N SER A 202 19.84 43.37 -17.17
CA SER A 202 19.74 41.97 -16.77
C SER A 202 18.35 41.42 -17.00
N GLU A 203 18.27 40.17 -17.41
CA GLU A 203 17.03 39.42 -17.60
C GLU A 203 17.26 37.99 -17.08
N MET A 204 16.18 37.31 -16.67
CA MET A 204 16.25 35.90 -16.30
C MET A 204 15.15 35.09 -16.98
N LEU A 205 15.46 33.82 -17.27
CA LEU A 205 14.49 32.86 -17.79
C LEU A 205 14.07 31.90 -16.69
N VAL A 206 12.76 31.73 -16.53
CA VAL A 206 12.17 30.83 -15.53
C VAL A 206 11.35 29.77 -16.23
N LEU A 207 11.78 28.52 -16.12
CA LEU A 207 11.01 27.35 -16.54
C LEU A 207 9.98 26.98 -15.47
N THR A 208 8.77 26.60 -15.88
CA THR A 208 7.70 26.08 -15.02
C THR A 208 7.01 24.92 -15.75
N PRO A 209 7.35 23.65 -15.45
CA PRO A 209 6.60 22.51 -15.92
C PRO A 209 5.27 22.39 -15.17
N SER A 210 4.25 21.86 -15.86
CA SER A 210 2.96 21.49 -15.32
C SER A 210 2.70 20.01 -15.61
N CYS A 211 2.12 19.27 -14.68
CA CYS A 211 1.91 17.84 -14.83
C CYS A 211 0.52 17.46 -14.30
N LYS A 212 -0.21 16.66 -15.07
CA LYS A 212 -1.53 16.16 -14.64
C LYS A 212 -1.33 14.99 -13.69
N VAL A 213 -1.68 15.18 -12.43
CA VAL A 213 -1.74 14.10 -11.43
C VAL A 213 -3.02 13.29 -11.58
N SER A 214 -2.96 11.99 -11.28
CA SER A 214 -4.17 11.18 -11.13
C SER A 214 -4.75 11.33 -9.73
N GLU A 215 -6.04 11.04 -9.57
CA GLU A 215 -6.68 10.95 -8.25
C GLU A 215 -6.05 9.87 -7.34
N TYR A 216 -5.37 8.90 -7.95
CA TYR A 216 -4.67 7.82 -7.26
C TYR A 216 -3.22 8.18 -6.88
N ASP A 217 -2.64 9.19 -7.53
CA ASP A 217 -1.32 9.75 -7.19
C ASP A 217 -1.49 10.93 -6.22
N ARG A 218 -2.07 10.65 -5.05
CA ARG A 218 -2.40 11.68 -4.05
C ARG A 218 -1.17 12.47 -3.58
N ASP A 219 0.02 11.89 -3.72
CA ASP A 219 1.27 12.46 -3.24
C ASP A 219 2.06 13.19 -4.35
N GLY A 220 1.64 13.03 -5.62
CA GLY A 220 2.23 13.69 -6.78
C GLY A 220 3.68 13.28 -7.07
N ASP A 221 4.13 12.14 -6.55
CA ASP A 221 5.54 11.73 -6.57
C ASP A 221 6.05 11.52 -7.99
N TYR A 222 5.19 11.03 -8.89
CA TYR A 222 5.53 10.87 -10.30
C TYR A 222 5.81 12.22 -10.96
N CYS A 223 4.88 13.17 -10.83
CA CYS A 223 5.01 14.51 -11.42
C CYS A 223 6.20 15.27 -10.82
N ARG A 224 6.41 15.17 -9.50
CA ARG A 224 7.54 15.79 -8.79
C ARG A 224 8.89 15.35 -9.35
N ARG A 225 9.08 14.05 -9.53
CA ARG A 225 10.30 13.50 -10.12
C ARG A 225 10.47 13.96 -11.57
N ARG A 226 9.38 14.00 -12.34
CA ARG A 226 9.41 14.48 -13.73
C ARG A 226 9.79 15.95 -13.82
N HIS A 227 9.23 16.81 -12.95
CA HIS A 227 9.63 18.22 -12.84
C HIS A 227 11.10 18.37 -12.48
N THR A 228 11.56 17.64 -11.46
CA THR A 228 12.96 17.67 -11.03
C THR A 228 13.91 17.36 -12.19
N ASN A 229 13.61 16.30 -12.95
CA ASN A 229 14.42 15.94 -14.11
C ASN A 229 14.38 17.02 -15.20
N LEU A 230 13.20 17.54 -15.54
CA LEU A 230 13.07 18.60 -16.55
C LEU A 230 13.86 19.86 -16.17
N TYR A 231 13.90 20.22 -14.89
CA TYR A 231 14.71 21.33 -14.41
C TYR A 231 16.21 21.07 -14.58
N LEU A 232 16.67 19.87 -14.23
CA LEU A 232 18.08 19.47 -14.39
C LEU A 232 18.48 19.40 -15.87
N ASP A 233 17.64 18.78 -16.70
CA ASP A 233 17.84 18.63 -18.14
C ASP A 233 17.84 20.00 -18.84
N PHE A 234 16.93 20.90 -18.45
CA PHE A 234 16.90 22.26 -18.97
C PHE A 234 18.19 23.00 -18.65
N ARG A 235 18.67 22.89 -17.40
CA ARG A 235 19.93 23.53 -17.00
C ARG A 235 21.11 22.99 -17.80
N ALA A 236 21.23 21.66 -17.90
CA ALA A 236 22.30 21.02 -18.67
C ALA A 236 22.25 21.42 -20.16
N PHE A 237 21.05 21.45 -20.75
CA PHE A 237 20.83 21.84 -22.14
C PHE A 237 21.29 23.28 -22.41
N MET A 238 21.02 24.19 -21.48
CA MET A 238 21.43 25.59 -21.56
C MET A 238 22.95 25.75 -21.40
N ASP A 239 23.55 25.09 -20.41
CA ASP A 239 25.00 25.15 -20.16
C ASP A 239 25.80 24.67 -21.38
N GLU A 240 25.34 23.61 -22.05
CA GLU A 240 25.98 23.08 -23.25
C GLU A 240 25.97 24.06 -24.44
N ARG A 241 24.90 24.86 -24.58
CA ARG A 241 24.60 25.63 -25.80
C ARG A 241 24.83 27.14 -25.67
N LEU A 242 24.90 27.68 -24.45
CA LEU A 242 25.15 29.10 -24.21
C LEU A 242 26.63 29.44 -24.06
N VAL A 243 27.46 28.50 -23.61
CA VAL A 243 28.89 28.74 -23.30
C VAL A 243 29.79 28.68 -24.54
N ARG A 244 29.25 28.32 -25.72
CA ARG A 244 29.93 28.37 -27.02
C ARG A 244 29.42 29.54 -27.86
#